data_AF-A0ABD5NT01-F1
#
_entry.id   AF-A0ABD5NT01-F1
#
_cell.length_a   1.000
_cell.length_b   1.000
_cell.length_c   1.000
_cell.angle_alpha   90.00
_cell.angle_beta   90.00
_cell.angle_gamma   90.00
#
_symmetry.space_group_name_H-M   'P 1'
#
loop_
_entity.id
_entity.type
_entity.pdbx_description
1 polymer ?
#
loop_
_entity_poly.entity_id
_entity_poly.type
_entity_poly.pdbx_seq_one_letter_code
_entity_poly.pdbx_strand_id
1 'polypeptide(L)'
;MSDVSIDRVDPARTGVVAGRVVGLLTGALAVVSLLSMRETFVGQLRVIVDLLGIGPTLFGVEAGAVLTIYFWLVTAGAVLARYALAYVLGSLIGVVYDWLDEPPAPVLVAGVLVVGLVDGAIQAIDTGNAVIGAAYVLAWLAYVPTFYWVHDPDAETEHDGHARRF
;
A
#
# COMPACT_ATOMS: atom_id res chain seq x y z
N MET A 1 31.26 31.35 -4.04
CA MET A 1 31.02 30.17 -3.18
C MET A 1 29.80 29.50 -3.74
N SER A 2 30.00 28.45 -4.52
CA SER A 2 28.93 27.62 -5.07
C SER A 2 28.53 26.64 -3.98
N ASP A 3 27.35 26.81 -3.42
CA ASP A 3 26.73 25.86 -2.51
C ASP A 3 26.56 24.53 -3.24
N VAL A 4 27.46 23.59 -2.95
CA VAL A 4 27.27 22.18 -3.32
C VAL A 4 26.13 21.69 -2.44
N SER A 5 24.92 21.64 -2.98
CA SER A 5 23.80 20.98 -2.32
C SER A 5 24.15 19.50 -2.21
N ILE A 6 24.60 19.09 -1.03
CA ILE A 6 24.73 17.69 -0.66
C ILE A 6 23.35 17.07 -0.90
N ASP A 7 23.30 16.02 -1.71
CA ASP A 7 22.09 15.30 -2.10
C ASP A 7 21.58 14.55 -0.85
N ARG A 8 20.98 15.28 0.10
CA ARG A 8 20.38 14.72 1.31
C ARG A 8 19.33 13.70 0.87
N VAL A 9 19.40 12.50 1.44
CA VAL A 9 18.41 11.44 1.18
C VAL A 9 17.05 11.94 1.66
N ASP A 10 16.20 12.37 0.73
CA ASP A 10 14.85 12.88 1.01
C ASP A 10 14.00 11.79 1.69
N PRO A 11 13.63 11.94 2.99
CA PRO A 11 12.86 10.96 3.71
C PRO A 11 11.46 10.75 3.13
N ALA A 12 10.89 11.76 2.45
CA ALA A 12 9.62 11.61 1.75
C ALA A 12 9.76 10.65 0.56
N ARG A 13 10.87 10.73 -0.19
CA ARG A 13 11.16 9.81 -1.30
C ARG A 13 11.38 8.38 -0.80
N THR A 14 12.08 8.22 0.32
CA THR A 14 12.26 6.91 0.97
C THR A 14 10.92 6.34 1.43
N GLY A 15 10.09 7.19 2.04
CA GLY A 15 8.75 6.82 2.48
C GLY A 15 7.84 6.37 1.33
N VAL A 16 7.97 6.97 0.15
CA VAL A 16 7.28 6.51 -1.06
C VAL A 16 7.73 5.08 -1.45
N VAL A 17 9.03 4.79 -1.46
CA VAL A 17 9.54 3.47 -1.84
C VAL A 17 9.01 2.40 -0.87
N ALA A 18 9.10 2.65 0.44
CA ALA A 18 8.54 1.76 1.45
C ALA A 18 7.01 1.62 1.32
N GLY A 19 6.31 2.72 1.06
CA GLY A 19 4.87 2.73 0.80
C GLY A 19 4.45 1.89 -0.41
N ARG A 20 5.25 1.86 -1.49
CA ARG A 20 4.99 1.00 -2.66
C ARG A 20 5.03 -0.48 -2.30
N VAL A 21 5.98 -0.90 -1.46
CA VAL A 21 6.07 -2.29 -1.00
C VAL A 21 4.82 -2.67 -0.21
N VAL A 22 4.41 -1.84 0.74
CA VAL A 22 3.15 -2.03 1.49
C VAL A 22 1.95 -2.08 0.54
N GLY A 23 1.90 -1.18 -0.45
CA GLY A 23 0.84 -1.11 -1.44
C GLY A 23 0.71 -2.39 -2.28
N LEU A 24 1.83 -3.00 -2.66
CA LEU A 24 1.84 -4.29 -3.36
C LEU A 24 1.37 -5.43 -2.46
N LEU A 25 1.82 -5.48 -1.21
CA LEU A 25 1.41 -6.51 -0.25
C LEU A 25 -0.08 -6.43 0.06
N THR A 26 -0.57 -5.24 0.40
CA THR A 26 -2.00 -5.00 0.70
C THR A 26 -2.89 -5.12 -0.53
N GLY A 27 -2.37 -4.81 -1.73
CA GLY A 27 -3.03 -5.11 -3.00
C GLY A 27 -3.18 -6.60 -3.24
N ALA A 28 -2.12 -7.40 -3.01
CA ALA A 28 -2.19 -8.85 -3.11
C ALA A 28 -3.18 -9.46 -2.12
N LEU A 29 -3.22 -8.97 -0.88
CA LEU A 29 -4.22 -9.37 0.12
C LEU A 29 -5.64 -9.03 -0.31
N ALA A 30 -5.86 -7.87 -0.95
CA ALA A 30 -7.17 -7.48 -1.48
C ALA A 30 -7.62 -8.45 -2.59
N VAL A 31 -6.72 -8.84 -3.49
CA VAL A 31 -7.00 -9.84 -4.53
C VAL A 31 -7.38 -11.18 -3.90
N VAL A 32 -6.59 -11.68 -2.94
CA VAL A 32 -6.88 -12.95 -2.24
C VAL A 32 -8.25 -12.90 -1.55
N SER A 33 -8.58 -11.78 -0.90
CA SER A 33 -9.86 -11.59 -0.22
C SER A 33 -11.04 -11.60 -1.21
N LEU A 34 -10.91 -10.86 -2.32
CA LEU A 34 -11.93 -10.81 -3.38
C LEU A 34 -12.12 -12.15 -4.09
N LEU A 35 -11.03 -12.87 -4.36
CA LEU A 35 -11.09 -14.21 -4.96
C LEU A 35 -11.80 -15.19 -4.03
N SER A 36 -11.58 -15.09 -2.72
CA SER A 36 -12.24 -15.93 -1.72
C SER A 36 -13.75 -15.65 -1.60
N MET A 37 -14.19 -14.43 -1.95
CA MET A 37 -15.60 -14.00 -1.91
C MET A 37 -16.27 -13.98 -3.29
N ARG A 38 -15.61 -14.50 -4.33
CA ARG A 38 -16.04 -14.36 -5.72
C ARG A 38 -17.47 -14.84 -5.97
N GLU A 39 -17.85 -15.98 -5.40
CA GLU A 39 -19.18 -16.56 -5.59
C GLU A 39 -20.27 -15.66 -4.99
N THR A 40 -20.05 -15.17 -3.77
CA THR A 40 -20.96 -14.24 -3.08
C THR A 40 -21.10 -12.93 -3.85
N PHE A 41 -19.97 -12.36 -4.31
CA PHE A 41 -19.95 -11.11 -5.05
C PHE A 41 -20.68 -11.23 -6.39
N VAL A 42 -20.40 -12.27 -7.18
CA VAL A 42 -21.08 -12.53 -8.46
C VAL A 42 -22.57 -12.78 -8.23
N GLY A 43 -22.93 -13.48 -7.14
CA GLY A 43 -24.32 -13.71 -6.75
C GLY A 43 -25.08 -12.41 -6.44
N GLN A 44 -24.50 -11.52 -5.63
CA GLN A 44 -25.11 -10.23 -5.30
C GLN A 44 -25.23 -9.32 -6.54
N LEU A 45 -24.20 -9.28 -7.38
CA LEU A 45 -24.23 -8.47 -8.60
C LEU A 45 -25.31 -8.95 -9.57
N ARG A 46 -25.48 -10.28 -9.70
CA ARG A 46 -26.56 -10.87 -10.50
C ARG A 46 -27.93 -10.43 -10.01
N VAL A 47 -28.17 -10.43 -8.69
CA VAL A 47 -29.43 -9.96 -8.11
C VAL A 47 -29.68 -8.49 -8.46
N ILE A 48 -28.66 -7.63 -8.32
CA ILE A 48 -28.78 -6.19 -8.64
C ILE A 48 -29.08 -5.98 -10.13
N VAL A 49 -28.37 -6.68 -11.01
CA VAL A 49 -28.57 -6.59 -12.47
C VAL A 49 -29.97 -7.04 -12.87
N ASP A 50 -30.43 -8.17 -12.33
CA ASP A 50 -31.79 -8.69 -12.56
C ASP A 50 -32.85 -7.69 -12.05
N LEU A 51 -32.61 -7.04 -10.90
CA LEU A 51 -33.54 -6.10 -10.27
C LEU A 51 -33.62 -4.75 -11.01
N LEU A 52 -32.50 -4.30 -11.59
CA LEU A 52 -32.44 -3.05 -12.37
C LEU A 52 -32.93 -3.23 -13.82
N GLY A 53 -33.27 -4.45 -14.25
CA GLY A 53 -33.72 -4.73 -15.61
C GLY A 53 -32.68 -4.43 -16.68
N ILE A 54 -31.41 -4.24 -16.28
CA ILE A 54 -30.28 -4.11 -17.19
C ILE A 54 -30.04 -5.53 -17.69
N GLY A 55 -30.68 -5.87 -18.81
CA GLY A 55 -30.62 -7.22 -19.35
C GLY A 55 -29.18 -7.73 -19.46
N PRO A 56 -28.98 -9.06 -19.42
CA PRO A 56 -27.67 -9.72 -19.32
C PRO A 56 -26.67 -9.42 -20.45
N THR A 57 -27.03 -8.59 -21.43
CA THR A 57 -26.21 -8.25 -22.59
C THR A 57 -25.92 -6.76 -22.64
N LEU A 58 -24.91 -6.32 -21.90
CA LEU A 58 -24.29 -5.03 -22.20
C LEU A 58 -23.51 -5.20 -23.51
N PHE A 59 -23.83 -4.43 -24.55
CA PHE A 59 -23.10 -4.43 -25.83
C PHE A 59 -23.02 -5.79 -26.56
N GLY A 60 -24.00 -6.70 -26.37
CA GLY A 60 -24.02 -8.02 -27.02
C GLY A 60 -23.10 -9.07 -26.41
N VAL A 61 -22.55 -8.80 -25.23
CA VAL A 61 -21.69 -9.74 -24.47
C VAL A 61 -22.56 -10.61 -23.55
N GLU A 62 -22.25 -11.89 -23.40
CA GLU A 62 -22.98 -12.79 -22.49
C GLU A 62 -22.92 -12.32 -21.03
N ALA A 63 -23.99 -12.55 -20.26
CA ALA A 63 -24.09 -12.13 -18.85
C ALA A 63 -22.89 -12.55 -17.99
N GLY A 64 -22.46 -13.81 -18.14
CA GLY A 64 -21.35 -14.36 -17.39
C GLY A 64 -20.02 -13.66 -17.70
N ALA A 65 -19.83 -13.22 -18.94
CA ALA A 65 -18.66 -12.45 -19.34
C ALA A 65 -18.72 -11.01 -18.79
N VAL A 66 -19.90 -10.36 -18.80
CA VAL A 66 -20.08 -9.03 -18.19
C VAL A 66 -19.77 -9.05 -16.69
N LEU A 67 -20.33 -10.02 -15.95
CA LEU A 67 -20.07 -10.20 -14.52
C LEU A 67 -18.58 -10.45 -14.23
N THR A 68 -17.91 -11.22 -15.08
CA THR A 68 -16.48 -11.49 -14.96
C THR A 68 -15.63 -10.24 -15.21
N ILE A 69 -15.95 -9.46 -16.25
CA ILE A 69 -15.27 -8.19 -16.52
C ILE A 69 -15.44 -7.24 -15.34
N TYR A 70 -16.66 -7.11 -14.81
CA TYR A 70 -16.93 -6.25 -13.66
C TYR A 70 -16.13 -6.67 -12.43
N PHE A 71 -16.09 -7.96 -12.10
CA PHE A 71 -15.28 -8.49 -11.01
C PHE A 71 -13.80 -8.12 -11.14
N TRP A 72 -13.22 -8.28 -12.33
CA TRP A 72 -11.82 -7.93 -12.57
C TRP A 72 -11.57 -6.43 -12.54
N LEU A 73 -12.51 -5.61 -13.03
CA LEU A 73 -12.41 -4.15 -12.92
C LEU A 73 -12.43 -3.68 -11.46
N VAL A 74 -13.33 -4.23 -10.64
CA VAL A 74 -13.38 -3.94 -9.20
C VAL A 74 -12.11 -4.41 -8.50
N THR A 75 -11.61 -5.59 -8.85
CA THR A 75 -10.36 -6.13 -8.30
C THR A 75 -9.17 -5.25 -8.66
N ALA A 76 -9.03 -4.86 -9.93
CA ALA A 76 -7.97 -3.96 -10.37
C ALA A 76 -8.08 -2.58 -9.70
N GLY A 77 -9.30 -2.05 -9.59
CA GLY A 77 -9.57 -0.80 -8.88
C GLY A 77 -9.16 -0.87 -7.40
N ALA A 78 -9.46 -1.98 -6.72
CA ALA A 78 -9.05 -2.20 -5.34
C ALA A 78 -7.52 -2.23 -5.19
N VAL A 79 -6.82 -2.94 -6.07
CA VAL A 79 -5.34 -2.98 -6.07
C VAL A 79 -4.75 -1.58 -6.29
N LEU A 80 -5.26 -0.83 -7.27
CA LEU A 80 -4.80 0.52 -7.55
C LEU A 80 -5.06 1.47 -6.37
N ALA A 81 -6.24 1.38 -5.75
CA ALA A 81 -6.58 2.16 -4.57
C ALA A 81 -5.64 1.85 -3.39
N ARG A 82 -5.33 0.57 -3.15
CA ARG A 82 -4.36 0.15 -2.13
C ARG A 82 -2.98 0.70 -2.38
N TYR A 83 -2.51 0.56 -3.61
CA TYR A 83 -1.20 1.04 -4.01
C TYR A 83 -1.10 2.56 -3.86
N ALA A 84 -2.11 3.31 -4.33
CA ALA A 84 -2.15 4.76 -4.20
C ALA A 84 -2.23 5.23 -2.74
N LEU A 85 -3.06 4.59 -1.92
CA LEU A 85 -3.19 4.91 -0.50
C LEU A 85 -1.87 4.66 0.25
N ALA A 86 -1.25 3.51 0.04
CA ALA A 86 0.03 3.17 0.68
C ALA A 86 1.17 4.08 0.19
N TYR A 87 1.15 4.50 -1.08
CA TYR A 87 2.07 5.50 -1.61
C TYR A 87 1.93 6.83 -0.86
N VAL A 88 0.70 7.35 -0.72
CA VAL A 88 0.44 8.65 -0.08
C VAL A 88 0.78 8.60 1.41
N LEU A 89 0.31 7.56 2.12
CA LEU A 89 0.61 7.39 3.54
C LEU A 89 2.09 7.14 3.79
N GLY A 90 2.75 6.37 2.92
CA GLY A 90 4.19 6.13 3.01
C GLY A 90 5.00 7.42 2.86
N SER A 91 4.62 8.29 1.91
CA SER A 91 5.20 9.63 1.76
C SER A 91 4.98 10.48 3.01
N LEU A 92 3.75 10.49 3.54
CA LEU A 92 3.39 11.25 4.74
C LEU A 92 4.19 10.79 5.97
N ILE A 93 4.37 9.47 6.15
CA ILE A 93 5.20 8.90 7.22
C ILE A 93 6.64 9.38 7.07
N GLY A 94 7.20 9.41 5.85
CA GLY A 94 8.54 9.94 5.58
C GLY A 94 8.66 11.44 5.92
N VAL A 95 7.65 12.25 5.57
CA VAL A 95 7.59 13.68 5.93
C VAL A 95 7.50 13.88 7.44
N VAL A 96 6.70 13.08 8.14
CA VAL A 96 6.59 13.15 9.61
C VAL A 96 7.90 12.71 10.27
N TYR A 97 8.58 11.71 9.72
CA TYR A 97 9.88 11.25 10.20
C TYR A 97 10.94 12.36 10.09
N ASP A 98 11.01 13.05 8.94
CA ASP A 98 11.88 14.23 8.76
C ASP A 98 11.51 15.37 9.72
N TRP A 99 10.21 15.66 9.85
CA TRP A 99 9.70 16.70 10.76
C TRP A 99 10.01 16.43 12.24
N LEU A 100 10.25 15.17 12.61
CA LEU A 100 10.63 14.76 13.96
C LEU A 100 12.15 14.65 14.16
N ASP A 101 12.95 15.20 13.24
CA ASP A 101 14.42 15.21 13.29
C ASP A 101 15.01 13.78 13.40
N GLU A 102 14.60 12.89 12.50
CA GLU A 102 15.10 11.50 12.41
C GLU A 102 14.93 10.69 13.71
N PRO A 103 13.68 10.47 14.15
CA PRO A 103 13.41 9.84 15.43
C PRO A 103 13.89 8.37 15.46
N PRO A 104 14.15 7.81 16.65
CA PRO A 104 14.62 6.43 16.77
C PRO A 104 13.57 5.43 16.25
N ALA A 105 14.03 4.27 15.77
CA ALA A 105 13.21 3.23 15.15
C ALA A 105 11.89 2.87 15.87
N PRO A 106 11.82 2.80 17.22
CA PRO A 106 10.56 2.52 17.91
C PRO A 106 9.45 3.55 17.62
N VAL A 107 9.79 4.81 17.37
CA VAL A 107 8.81 5.87 17.05
C VAL A 107 8.21 5.62 15.66
N LEU A 108 9.05 5.27 14.67
CA LEU A 108 8.59 4.91 13.33
C LEU A 108 7.73 3.64 13.36
N VAL A 109 8.17 2.61 14.10
CA VAL A 109 7.41 1.37 14.30
C VAL A 109 6.05 1.67 14.91
N ALA A 110 5.98 2.52 15.94
CA ALA A 110 4.71 2.91 16.57
C ALA A 110 3.78 3.61 15.58
N GLY A 111 4.29 4.56 14.79
CA GLY A 111 3.50 5.27 13.77
C GLY A 111 2.94 4.32 12.71
N VAL A 112 3.78 3.45 12.15
CA VAL A 112 3.38 2.44 11.17
C VAL A 112 2.40 1.44 11.76
N LEU A 113 2.59 1.03 13.02
CA LEU A 113 1.65 0.14 13.73
C LEU A 113 0.27 0.76 13.89
N VAL A 114 0.17 2.05 14.22
CA VAL A 114 -1.12 2.73 14.31
C VAL A 114 -1.85 2.68 12.96
N VAL A 115 -1.15 2.99 11.87
CA VAL A 115 -1.73 2.91 10.51
C VAL A 115 -2.15 1.48 10.19
N GLY A 116 -1.27 0.50 10.45
CA GLY A 116 -1.53 -0.91 10.19
C GLY A 116 -2.71 -1.45 11.00
N LEU A 117 -2.85 -1.05 12.27
CA LEU A 117 -3.97 -1.44 13.13
C LEU A 117 -5.30 -0.86 12.64
N VAL A 118 -5.31 0.41 12.22
CA VAL A 118 -6.52 1.04 11.67
C VAL A 118 -6.94 0.34 10.37
N ASP A 119 -6.01 0.15 9.43
CA ASP A 119 -6.30 -0.52 8.16
C ASP A 119 -6.72 -1.98 8.38
N GLY A 120 -5.97 -2.71 9.21
CA GLY A 120 -6.26 -4.09 9.56
C GLY A 120 -7.60 -4.27 10.26
N ALA A 121 -7.99 -3.36 11.15
CA ALA A 121 -9.31 -3.39 11.79
C ALA A 121 -10.43 -3.19 10.77
N ILE A 122 -10.28 -2.22 9.85
CA ILE A 122 -11.24 -2.00 8.76
C ILE A 122 -11.39 -3.29 7.93
N GLN A 123 -10.28 -3.95 7.59
CA GLN A 123 -10.33 -5.19 6.79
C GLN A 123 -10.91 -6.38 7.55
N ALA A 124 -10.61 -6.50 8.85
CA ALA A 124 -11.20 -7.55 9.67
C ALA A 124 -12.72 -7.44 9.75
N ILE A 125 -13.24 -6.20 9.81
CA ILE A 125 -14.68 -5.93 9.82
C ILE A 125 -15.29 -6.21 8.44
N ASP A 126 -14.68 -5.68 7.38
CA ASP A 126 -15.19 -5.82 6.00
C ASP A 126 -15.26 -7.28 5.55
N THR A 127 -14.24 -8.07 5.90
CA THR A 127 -14.15 -9.49 5.52
C THR A 127 -14.76 -10.44 6.56
N GLY A 128 -15.11 -9.95 7.75
CA GLY A 128 -15.48 -10.79 8.89
C GLY A 128 -14.37 -11.73 9.36
N ASN A 129 -13.11 -11.44 9.04
CA ASN A 129 -11.97 -12.33 9.28
C ASN A 129 -10.78 -11.62 9.92
N ALA A 130 -10.54 -11.91 11.20
CA ALA A 130 -9.44 -11.34 11.98
C ALA A 130 -8.05 -11.71 11.42
N VAL A 131 -7.90 -12.86 10.75
CA VAL A 131 -6.63 -13.28 10.14
C VAL A 131 -6.27 -12.37 8.97
N ILE A 132 -7.26 -11.95 8.17
CA ILE A 132 -7.04 -10.98 7.09
C ILE A 132 -6.60 -9.65 7.69
N GLY A 133 -7.30 -9.15 8.72
CA GLY A 133 -6.89 -7.93 9.40
C GLY A 133 -5.45 -7.99 9.94
N ALA A 134 -5.07 -9.09 10.59
CA ALA A 134 -3.70 -9.30 11.06
C ALA A 134 -2.68 -9.31 9.91
N ALA A 135 -3.01 -9.91 8.77
CA ALA A 135 -2.14 -9.90 7.59
C ALA A 135 -1.91 -8.47 7.06
N TYR A 136 -2.91 -7.59 7.12
CA TYR A 136 -2.76 -6.17 6.78
C TYR A 136 -1.82 -5.44 7.75
N VAL A 137 -1.94 -5.70 9.07
CA VAL A 137 -1.00 -5.14 10.07
C VAL A 137 0.44 -5.57 9.76
N LEU A 138 0.65 -6.87 9.48
CA LEU A 138 1.96 -7.40 9.12
C LEU A 138 2.51 -6.80 7.81
N ALA A 139 1.64 -6.58 6.82
CA ALA A 139 2.02 -5.92 5.57
C ALA A 139 2.50 -4.49 5.81
N TRP A 140 1.86 -3.74 6.71
CA TRP A 140 2.30 -2.42 7.12
C TRP A 140 3.64 -2.46 7.86
N LEU A 141 3.88 -3.44 8.73
CA LEU A 141 5.17 -3.60 9.41
C LEU A 141 6.35 -3.80 8.45
N ALA A 142 6.13 -4.33 7.24
CA ALA A 142 7.16 -4.42 6.21
C ALA A 142 7.67 -3.04 5.72
N TYR A 143 6.93 -1.97 6.01
CA TYR A 143 7.38 -0.59 5.76
C TYR A 143 8.70 -0.30 6.47
N VAL A 144 8.83 -0.65 7.75
CA VAL A 144 9.97 -0.29 8.59
C VAL A 144 11.31 -0.83 8.06
N PRO A 145 11.48 -2.15 7.82
CA PRO A 145 12.73 -2.65 7.27
C PRO A 145 12.98 -2.13 5.86
N THR A 146 11.94 -1.89 5.05
CA THR A 146 12.11 -1.30 3.70
C THR A 146 12.59 0.15 3.79
N PHE A 147 12.05 0.93 4.72
CA PHE A 147 12.41 2.32 4.95
C PHE A 147 13.88 2.42 5.35
N TYR A 148 14.32 1.65 6.36
CA TYR A 148 15.74 1.64 6.78
C TYR A 148 16.70 1.05 5.76
N TRP A 149 16.23 0.15 4.88
CA TRP A 149 17.08 -0.37 3.81
C TRP A 149 17.34 0.67 2.70
N VAL A 150 16.40 1.58 2.47
CA VAL A 150 16.51 2.65 1.46
C VAL A 150 17.08 3.94 2.06
N HIS A 151 16.79 4.20 3.33
CA HIS A 151 17.30 5.33 4.10
C HIS A 151 18.68 4.94 4.63
N ASP A 152 19.72 5.19 3.83
CA ASP A 152 21.11 4.93 4.21
C ASP A 152 21.70 6.18 4.92
N PRO A 153 21.91 6.14 6.24
CA PRO A 153 22.54 7.25 6.98
C PRO A 153 24.07 7.27 6.82
N ASP A 154 24.71 6.21 6.32
CA ASP A 154 26.17 6.08 6.28
C ASP A 154 26.79 6.58 4.96
N ALA A 155 25.98 6.88 3.94
CA ALA A 155 26.40 7.39 2.64
C ALA A 155 27.21 8.71 2.73
N GLU A 156 27.07 9.49 3.81
CA GLU A 156 27.81 10.73 4.02
C GLU A 156 29.27 10.51 4.47
N THR A 157 29.60 9.36 5.10
CA THR A 157 30.96 9.14 5.66
C THR A 157 31.97 8.56 4.67
N GLU A 158 31.52 7.94 3.58
CA GLU A 158 32.41 7.25 2.64
C GLU A 158 33.04 8.20 1.60
N HIS A 159 32.38 9.34 1.29
CA HIS A 159 32.88 10.30 0.30
C HIS A 159 34.03 11.18 0.81
N ASP A 160 34.10 11.44 2.12
CA ASP A 160 35.12 12.31 2.72
C ASP A 160 36.48 11.60 2.93
N GLY A 161 36.50 10.27 2.87
CA GLY A 161 37.73 9.47 2.98
C GLY A 161 38.62 9.48 1.73
N HIS A 162 38.04 9.71 0.55
CA HIS A 162 38.77 9.67 -0.73
C HIS A 162 39.36 11.03 -1.14
N ALA A 163 38.85 12.13 -0.61
CA ALA A 163 39.29 13.49 -0.96
C ALA A 163 40.55 13.98 -0.19
N ARG A 164 40.98 13.28 0.87
CA ARG A 164 42.16 13.67 1.68
C ARG A 164 43.45 12.93 1.34
N ARG A 165 43.49 12.17 0.24
CA ARG A 165 44.66 11.40 -0.20
C ARG A 165 45.20 11.82 -1.56
N PHE A 166 45.32 13.12 -1.84
CA PHE A 166 46.20 13.62 -2.91
C PHE A 166 46.76 14.99 -2.55
#